data_AF-A0AAI9X8J4-F1
#
_entry.id   AF-A0AAI9X8J4-F1
#
_cell.length_a   1.000
_cell.length_b   1.000
_cell.length_c   1.000
_cell.angle_alpha   90.00
_cell.angle_beta   90.00
_cell.angle_gamma   90.00
#
_symmetry.space_group_name_H-M   'P 1'
#
loop_
_entity.id
_entity.type
_entity.pdbx_description
1 polymer ?
#
loop_
_entity_poly.entity_id
_entity_poly.type
_entity_poly.pdbx_seq_one_letter_code
_entity_poly.pdbx_strand_id
1 'polypeptide(L)'
;MLQRLSAVKPQQKLLPAARRQGSKASSILLNGSSSRAYSHGTSEPRSESAGWFKPLLAAAGASVTTASLIYTLKQSPPDEKTITKPKYATLENMEKAIAEIQQELGEECVSTDDEDLKMHGYSEWSSVNIDRLPVAVAFPNSTEQVATIARVCHKHKVPMIPYSGGSSVEGHFSAPFGGVSVDFLNMRKVVAFHPEEFVFPVLSHEAKIGGMIATNCSGTNAVRYGTMKDWVVNLTVVLADGRVIKTRQRPRKSSAGYNLNGLFTGSEGTLGFVTEATLKLARIPEETGVALTTFPTMRDAANAATQIVREGIPVGAVELMDDVQMVVINKMGSTGRVWKEMPTLFFKFSGTKAGVQDNVESVRKIIDQNRGGALEVEKDKFKQAVLWSARKEAFWSMLCMRESGHEAWSTDVAVPISRLPDLVEMSKKDLEKLGLFGSMLGHIGDGNFHETILYDGAKERELVSKCVHDMVHRAIEMEGTCTGEHGIGLGKKEFMVKEVGEGSLAVMRGIKNALDPFWLMNPGKVFDP
;
A
#
# COMPACT_ATOMS: atom_id res chain seq x y z
N MET A 1 0.83 21.12 20.39
CA MET A 1 -0.49 21.56 20.92
C MET A 1 -1.23 20.32 21.40
N LEU A 2 -1.04 19.95 22.68
CA LEU A 2 -1.56 18.72 23.30
C LEU A 2 -2.53 19.13 24.43
N GLN A 3 -3.81 18.78 24.32
CA GLN A 3 -4.68 18.23 25.40
C GLN A 3 -6.19 18.40 25.09
N ARG A 4 -6.93 17.41 25.62
CA ARG A 4 -8.38 17.33 25.92
C ARG A 4 -9.29 16.70 24.85
N LEU A 5 -9.46 15.38 24.97
CA LEU A 5 -10.73 14.72 24.64
C LEU A 5 -11.31 14.14 25.93
N SER A 6 -12.43 14.72 26.37
CA SER A 6 -13.27 14.25 27.46
C SER A 6 -14.21 13.15 26.97
N ALA A 7 -14.37 12.14 27.81
CA ALA A 7 -15.21 10.96 27.58
C ALA A 7 -16.71 11.30 27.52
N VAL A 8 -17.40 10.79 26.51
CA VAL A 8 -18.87 10.73 26.45
C VAL A 8 -19.29 9.27 26.60
N LYS A 9 -19.99 8.94 27.69
CA LYS A 9 -20.63 7.64 27.93
C LYS A 9 -21.93 7.53 27.10
N PRO A 10 -22.25 6.37 26.49
CA PRO A 10 -23.55 6.17 25.86
C PRO A 10 -24.60 5.68 26.87
N GLN A 11 -25.71 6.41 26.98
CA GLN A 11 -26.93 5.96 27.65
C GLN A 11 -27.67 4.95 26.76
N GLN A 12 -27.82 3.72 27.25
CA GLN A 12 -28.73 2.72 26.68
C GLN A 12 -30.18 3.12 26.97
N LYS A 13 -30.99 3.31 25.92
CA LYS A 13 -32.45 3.24 26.02
C LYS A 13 -32.93 1.89 25.50
N LEU A 14 -33.42 1.07 26.42
CA LEU A 14 -34.23 -0.12 26.14
C LEU A 14 -35.52 0.28 25.42
N LEU A 15 -35.88 -0.46 24.38
CA LEU A 15 -37.24 -0.54 23.86
C LEU A 15 -37.71 -2.01 23.85
N PRO A 16 -39.02 -2.28 24.05
CA PRO A 16 -39.49 -3.56 24.55
C PRO A 16 -39.84 -4.57 23.47
N ALA A 17 -39.79 -5.84 23.88
CA ALA A 17 -40.12 -7.03 23.10
C ALA A 17 -41.57 -7.01 22.56
N ALA A 18 -41.73 -7.33 21.28
CA ALA A 18 -43.02 -7.61 20.67
C ALA A 18 -43.24 -9.12 20.48
N ARG A 19 -44.41 -9.55 20.98
CA ARG A 19 -45.00 -10.88 21.06
C ARG A 19 -44.96 -11.73 19.80
N ARG A 20 -44.71 -13.03 20.02
CA ARG A 20 -45.13 -14.15 19.17
C ARG A 20 -46.65 -14.23 19.06
N GLN A 21 -47.16 -14.46 17.85
CA GLN A 21 -48.39 -15.21 17.61
C GLN A 21 -48.12 -16.22 16.51
N GLY A 22 -48.45 -17.49 16.77
CA GLY A 22 -48.42 -18.56 15.79
C GLY A 22 -49.78 -18.74 15.14
N SER A 23 -49.79 -19.29 13.93
CA SER A 23 -50.91 -20.05 13.40
C SER A 23 -50.37 -21.26 12.61
N LYS A 24 -51.18 -22.32 12.60
CA LYS A 24 -50.82 -23.71 12.31
C LYS A 24 -50.83 -24.05 10.81
N ALA A 25 -49.92 -24.96 10.48
CA ALA A 25 -49.92 -26.08 9.52
C ALA A 25 -50.98 -26.16 8.40
N SER A 26 -50.46 -26.44 7.19
CA SER A 26 -51.05 -27.37 6.22
C SER A 26 -49.93 -28.13 5.50
N SER A 27 -49.97 -29.46 5.59
CA SER A 27 -49.08 -30.44 4.96
C SER A 27 -49.50 -30.75 3.53
N ILE A 28 -48.55 -30.77 2.59
CA ILE A 28 -48.68 -31.51 1.32
C ILE A 28 -47.36 -32.26 1.08
N LEU A 29 -47.46 -33.58 1.10
CA LEU A 29 -46.45 -34.56 0.69
C LEU A 29 -46.29 -34.52 -0.83
N LEU A 30 -45.06 -34.71 -1.33
CA LEU A 30 -44.80 -35.44 -2.58
C LEU A 30 -43.36 -35.97 -2.57
N ASN A 31 -43.26 -37.30 -2.67
CA ASN A 31 -42.06 -38.11 -2.86
C ASN A 31 -41.40 -37.83 -4.21
N GLY A 32 -40.08 -38.00 -4.27
CA GLY A 32 -39.32 -38.02 -5.53
C GLY A 32 -37.88 -38.43 -5.30
N SER A 33 -37.67 -39.74 -5.16
CA SER A 33 -36.35 -40.39 -5.14
C SER A 33 -35.71 -40.42 -6.53
N SER A 34 -34.41 -40.13 -6.61
CA SER A 34 -33.54 -40.82 -7.58
C SER A 34 -32.10 -40.83 -7.05
N SER A 35 -31.65 -42.04 -6.71
CA SER A 35 -30.28 -42.42 -6.45
C SER A 35 -29.63 -42.82 -7.77
N ARG A 36 -28.44 -42.27 -8.06
CA ARG A 36 -27.53 -42.84 -9.06
C ARG A 36 -26.22 -43.19 -8.37
N ALA A 37 -26.05 -44.50 -8.18
CA ALA A 37 -24.80 -45.12 -7.77
C ALA A 37 -23.81 -45.09 -8.94
N TYR A 38 -22.58 -44.66 -8.68
CA TYR A 38 -21.42 -44.90 -9.55
C TYR A 38 -20.74 -46.18 -9.07
N SER A 39 -20.66 -47.17 -9.96
CA SER A 39 -19.95 -48.42 -9.73
C SER A 39 -18.44 -48.24 -9.97
N HIS A 40 -17.64 -48.74 -9.03
CA HIS A 40 -16.22 -49.01 -9.24
C HIS A 40 -16.07 -50.31 -10.04
N GLY A 41 -15.29 -50.24 -11.12
CA GLY A 41 -14.79 -51.40 -11.86
C GLY A 41 -13.27 -51.36 -11.86
N THR A 42 -12.67 -52.31 -11.16
CA THR A 42 -11.24 -52.65 -11.21
C THR A 42 -10.97 -53.54 -12.41
N SER A 43 -9.90 -53.28 -13.16
CA SER A 43 -9.10 -54.34 -13.80
C SER A 43 -7.75 -53.78 -14.26
N GLU A 44 -6.72 -54.57 -14.00
CA GLU A 44 -5.33 -54.43 -14.41
C GLU A 44 -4.96 -55.71 -15.20
N PRO A 45 -3.75 -55.86 -15.79
CA PRO A 45 -3.45 -55.52 -17.19
C PRO A 45 -3.01 -56.76 -18.01
N ARG A 46 -2.91 -56.65 -19.35
CA ARG A 46 -1.82 -57.28 -20.15
C ARG A 46 -1.85 -57.06 -21.68
N SER A 47 -0.62 -57.05 -22.17
CA SER A 47 -0.05 -57.54 -23.45
C SER A 47 0.01 -56.65 -24.69
N GLU A 48 1.28 -56.47 -25.06
CA GLU A 48 1.91 -56.02 -26.29
C GLU A 48 1.26 -56.52 -27.60
N SER A 49 1.33 -55.68 -28.63
CA SER A 49 1.75 -56.14 -29.95
C SER A 49 2.48 -55.04 -30.71
N ALA A 50 3.59 -55.42 -31.32
CA ALA A 50 4.54 -54.60 -32.03
C ALA A 50 4.06 -54.26 -33.45
N GLY A 51 4.33 -53.02 -33.88
CA GLY A 51 4.25 -52.58 -35.27
C GLY A 51 5.56 -51.92 -35.67
N TRP A 52 6.29 -52.56 -36.59
CA TRP A 52 7.55 -52.09 -37.17
C TRP A 52 7.36 -50.81 -38.01
N PHE A 53 8.23 -49.80 -37.81
CA PHE A 53 8.75 -48.96 -38.90
C PHE A 53 10.20 -48.56 -38.58
N LYS A 54 11.10 -48.79 -39.53
CA LYS A 54 12.56 -48.55 -39.44
C LYS A 54 12.91 -47.06 -39.49
N PRO A 55 14.05 -46.63 -38.91
CA PRO A 55 14.45 -45.23 -38.86
C PRO A 55 15.14 -44.79 -40.15
N LEU A 56 14.89 -43.55 -40.56
CA LEU A 56 15.71 -42.85 -41.55
C LEU A 56 16.32 -41.63 -40.86
N LEU A 57 17.63 -41.70 -40.60
CA LEU A 57 18.45 -40.53 -40.35
C LEU A 57 18.46 -39.68 -41.63
N ALA A 58 18.01 -38.43 -41.54
CA ALA A 58 18.37 -37.40 -42.49
C ALA A 58 18.48 -36.06 -41.75
N ALA A 59 19.63 -35.43 -41.95
CA ALA A 59 20.01 -34.15 -41.39
C ALA A 59 19.10 -33.01 -41.87
N ALA A 60 18.65 -32.18 -40.93
CA ALA A 60 18.19 -30.81 -41.18
C ALA A 60 18.43 -29.95 -39.93
N GLY A 61 19.70 -29.83 -39.55
CA GLY A 61 20.15 -28.69 -38.75
C GLY A 61 20.25 -27.45 -39.65
N ALA A 62 19.93 -26.29 -39.09
CA ALA A 62 19.99 -24.94 -39.71
C ALA A 62 18.73 -24.44 -40.46
N SER A 63 17.54 -24.52 -39.84
CA SER A 63 16.38 -23.72 -40.30
C SER A 63 15.54 -23.08 -39.20
N VAL A 64 15.78 -23.39 -37.92
CA VAL A 64 15.00 -22.84 -36.79
C VAL A 64 15.58 -21.52 -36.26
N THR A 65 16.86 -21.24 -36.50
CA THR A 65 17.50 -19.99 -36.02
C THR A 65 17.13 -18.76 -36.86
N THR A 66 16.88 -18.92 -38.16
CA THR A 66 16.54 -17.78 -39.03
C THR A 66 15.08 -17.35 -38.88
N ALA A 67 14.16 -18.28 -38.60
CA ALA A 67 12.74 -17.96 -38.42
C ALA A 67 12.49 -17.18 -37.13
N SER A 68 13.15 -17.54 -36.02
CA SER A 68 13.09 -16.74 -34.78
C SER A 68 13.74 -15.37 -34.95
N LEU A 69 14.87 -15.28 -35.67
CA LEU A 69 15.53 -14.00 -35.90
C LEU A 69 14.69 -13.08 -36.80
N ILE A 70 14.00 -13.62 -37.82
CA ILE A 70 13.08 -12.84 -38.66
C ILE A 70 11.79 -12.47 -37.91
N TYR A 71 11.33 -13.30 -36.98
CA TYR A 71 10.19 -12.97 -36.10
C TYR A 71 10.53 -11.84 -35.13
N THR A 72 11.76 -11.80 -34.59
CA THR A 72 12.26 -10.70 -33.76
C THR A 72 12.53 -9.42 -34.58
N LEU A 73 12.97 -9.54 -35.83
CA LEU A 73 13.28 -8.39 -36.70
C LEU A 73 12.06 -7.77 -37.42
N LYS A 74 10.86 -8.36 -37.31
CA LYS A 74 9.62 -7.85 -37.92
C LYS A 74 8.61 -7.21 -36.96
N GLN A 75 8.93 -7.11 -35.67
CA GLN A 75 8.20 -6.20 -34.80
C GLN A 75 8.69 -4.78 -35.08
N SER A 76 8.11 -4.15 -36.09
CA SER A 76 8.04 -2.69 -36.10
C SER A 76 7.39 -2.28 -34.78
N PRO A 77 7.96 -1.35 -34.00
CA PRO A 77 7.23 -0.77 -32.89
C PRO A 77 5.87 -0.31 -33.41
N PRO A 78 4.77 -0.50 -32.66
CA PRO A 78 3.48 0.06 -33.07
C PRO A 78 3.72 1.54 -33.38
N ASP A 79 3.26 2.00 -34.56
CA ASP A 79 3.38 3.38 -35.01
C ASP A 79 3.28 4.30 -33.80
N GLU A 80 4.41 4.94 -33.47
CA GLU A 80 4.53 5.87 -32.38
C GLU A 80 3.67 7.06 -32.80
N LYS A 81 2.34 6.95 -32.59
CA LYS A 81 1.45 8.10 -32.62
C LYS A 81 2.08 9.05 -31.63
N THR A 82 2.74 10.08 -32.16
CA THR A 82 3.39 11.13 -31.39
C THR A 82 2.44 11.52 -30.28
N ILE A 83 2.76 11.09 -29.06
CA ILE A 83 1.99 11.45 -27.88
C ILE A 83 2.23 12.94 -27.73
N THR A 84 1.27 13.74 -28.19
CA THR A 84 1.36 15.18 -28.07
C THR A 84 1.28 15.49 -26.58
N LYS A 85 2.36 16.08 -26.04
CA LYS A 85 2.41 16.50 -24.64
C LYS A 85 1.12 17.25 -24.27
N PRO A 86 0.49 16.95 -23.12
CA PRO A 86 -0.76 17.58 -22.73
C PRO A 86 -0.57 19.08 -22.57
N LYS A 87 -1.54 19.84 -23.08
CA LYS A 87 -1.60 21.29 -22.92
C LYS A 87 -2.59 21.64 -21.83
N TYR A 88 -2.07 21.94 -20.65
CA TYR A 88 -2.86 22.38 -19.50
C TYR A 88 -3.30 23.84 -19.62
N ALA A 89 -4.31 24.20 -18.82
CA ALA A 89 -4.82 25.57 -18.70
C ALA A 89 -3.72 26.57 -18.32
N THR A 90 -3.85 27.82 -18.76
CA THR A 90 -3.10 28.96 -18.21
C THR A 90 -3.69 29.35 -16.85
N LEU A 91 -2.95 30.13 -16.04
CA LEU A 91 -3.45 30.63 -14.76
C LEU A 91 -4.83 31.33 -14.89
N GLU A 92 -4.98 32.22 -15.87
CA GLU A 92 -6.25 32.89 -16.18
C GLU A 92 -7.41 31.91 -16.44
N ASN A 93 -7.15 30.79 -17.13
CA ASN A 93 -8.18 29.78 -17.39
C ASN A 93 -8.42 28.87 -16.16
N MET A 94 -7.42 28.69 -15.30
CA MET A 94 -7.63 28.03 -14.01
C MET A 94 -8.50 28.87 -13.09
N GLU A 95 -8.29 30.19 -13.03
CA GLU A 95 -9.13 31.13 -12.28
C GLU A 95 -10.59 31.13 -12.77
N LYS A 96 -10.80 31.05 -14.09
CA LYS A 96 -12.16 30.86 -14.65
C LYS A 96 -12.80 29.54 -14.22
N ALA A 97 -12.03 28.46 -14.16
CA ALA A 97 -12.52 27.18 -13.68
C ALA A 97 -12.87 27.22 -12.19
N ILE A 98 -12.04 27.89 -11.37
CA ILE A 98 -12.29 28.11 -9.94
C ILE A 98 -13.60 28.89 -9.74
N ALA A 99 -13.78 29.99 -10.47
CA ALA A 99 -15.01 30.78 -10.41
C ALA A 99 -16.26 29.97 -10.81
N GLU A 100 -16.16 29.10 -11.83
CA GLU A 100 -17.25 28.20 -12.22
C GLU A 100 -17.55 27.15 -11.13
N ILE A 101 -16.52 26.60 -10.47
CA ILE A 101 -16.70 25.68 -9.34
C ILE A 101 -17.42 26.39 -8.17
N GLN A 102 -16.98 27.60 -7.81
CA GLN A 102 -17.59 28.39 -6.74
C GLN A 102 -19.04 28.76 -7.07
N GLN A 103 -19.33 29.11 -8.32
CA GLN A 103 -20.68 29.41 -8.77
C GLN A 103 -21.63 28.20 -8.63
N GLU A 104 -21.14 26.99 -8.92
CA GLU A 104 -21.98 25.78 -8.86
C GLU A 104 -22.07 25.15 -7.47
N LEU A 105 -21.02 25.27 -6.65
CA LEU A 105 -20.90 24.53 -5.39
C LEU A 105 -20.89 25.39 -4.13
N GLY A 106 -20.83 26.72 -4.27
CA GLY A 106 -20.64 27.67 -3.16
C GLY A 106 -19.20 28.15 -3.07
N GLU A 107 -19.00 29.41 -2.69
CA GLU A 107 -17.67 30.02 -2.55
C GLU A 107 -16.82 29.28 -1.50
N GLU A 108 -17.44 28.78 -0.44
CA GLU A 108 -16.79 28.04 0.65
C GLU A 108 -16.24 26.67 0.24
N CYS A 109 -16.64 26.17 -0.93
CA CYS A 109 -16.13 24.89 -1.44
C CYS A 109 -14.68 25.01 -1.93
N VAL A 110 -14.18 26.21 -2.22
CA VAL A 110 -12.84 26.42 -2.75
C VAL A 110 -12.07 27.45 -1.92
N SER A 111 -10.87 27.09 -1.48
CA SER A 111 -9.90 28.00 -0.88
C SER A 111 -8.78 28.34 -1.85
N THR A 112 -8.35 29.59 -1.79
CA THR A 112 -7.13 30.11 -2.45
C THR A 112 -6.18 30.73 -1.43
N ASP A 113 -6.33 30.38 -0.15
CA ASP A 113 -5.47 30.87 0.93
C ASP A 113 -4.07 30.23 0.83
N ASP A 114 -3.02 31.04 0.99
CA ASP A 114 -1.62 30.61 0.82
C ASP A 114 -1.23 29.43 1.74
N GLU A 115 -1.77 29.38 2.97
CA GLU A 115 -1.49 28.29 3.90
C GLU A 115 -2.16 27.00 3.46
N ASP A 116 -3.40 27.07 2.93
CA ASP A 116 -4.07 25.92 2.35
C ASP A 116 -3.31 25.41 1.12
N LEU A 117 -2.88 26.30 0.22
CA LEU A 117 -2.09 25.92 -0.96
C LEU A 117 -0.78 25.23 -0.56
N LYS A 118 -0.10 25.75 0.45
CA LYS A 118 1.16 25.19 0.98
C LYS A 118 0.93 23.82 1.61
N MET A 119 -0.06 23.68 2.50
CA MET A 119 -0.39 22.41 3.16
C MET A 119 -0.78 21.31 2.16
N HIS A 120 -1.34 21.70 1.02
CA HIS A 120 -1.79 20.78 -0.04
C HIS A 120 -0.80 20.63 -1.20
N GLY A 121 0.39 21.23 -1.13
CA GLY A 121 1.41 21.14 -2.17
C GLY A 121 2.81 20.75 -1.68
N TYR A 122 3.07 20.86 -0.38
CA TYR A 122 4.38 20.65 0.24
C TYR A 122 4.30 19.72 1.46
N SER A 123 5.36 18.92 1.67
CA SER A 123 5.49 18.00 2.80
C SER A 123 6.82 18.21 3.54
N GLU A 124 6.76 18.41 4.85
CA GLU A 124 7.95 18.50 5.72
C GLU A 124 8.68 17.15 5.89
N TRP A 125 8.06 16.03 5.52
CA TRP A 125 8.58 14.67 5.72
C TRP A 125 8.85 13.92 4.41
N SER A 126 8.76 14.61 3.27
CA SER A 126 9.09 14.09 1.94
C SER A 126 10.43 14.65 1.48
N SER A 127 11.31 13.81 0.95
CA SER A 127 12.49 14.28 0.19
C SER A 127 12.12 14.73 -1.23
N VAL A 128 10.87 14.49 -1.65
CA VAL A 128 10.33 14.79 -2.97
C VAL A 128 9.31 15.91 -2.83
N ASN A 129 9.81 17.15 -2.92
CA ASN A 129 9.02 18.36 -2.96
C ASN A 129 9.35 19.15 -4.23
N ILE A 130 8.43 20.02 -4.64
CA ILE A 130 8.59 20.93 -5.77
C ILE A 130 8.17 22.33 -5.33
N ASP A 131 8.67 23.35 -6.02
CA ASP A 131 8.38 24.75 -5.66
C ASP A 131 6.95 25.17 -6.04
N ARG A 132 6.32 24.48 -6.98
CA ARG A 132 4.99 24.84 -7.48
C ARG A 132 3.88 24.24 -6.61
N LEU A 133 3.01 25.12 -6.13
CA LEU A 133 1.79 24.79 -5.38
C LEU A 133 0.57 24.66 -6.30
N PRO A 134 -0.53 24.02 -5.84
CA PRO A 134 -1.83 24.16 -6.49
C PRO A 134 -2.27 25.64 -6.53
N VAL A 135 -3.19 25.98 -7.42
CA VAL A 135 -3.76 27.34 -7.50
C VAL A 135 -5.03 27.50 -6.64
N ALA A 136 -5.62 26.38 -6.23
CA ALA A 136 -6.77 26.34 -5.33
C ALA A 136 -6.89 24.96 -4.67
N VAL A 137 -7.59 24.91 -3.53
CA VAL A 137 -7.99 23.68 -2.85
C VAL A 137 -9.51 23.60 -2.82
N ALA A 138 -10.09 22.51 -3.33
CA ALA A 138 -11.53 22.24 -3.28
C ALA A 138 -11.85 21.23 -2.17
N PHE A 139 -12.90 21.50 -1.40
CA PHE A 139 -13.35 20.71 -0.24
C PHE A 139 -14.76 20.12 -0.44
N PRO A 140 -14.93 19.15 -1.36
CA PRO A 140 -16.23 18.55 -1.64
C PRO A 140 -16.79 17.76 -0.45
N ASN A 141 -18.12 17.73 -0.35
CA ASN A 141 -18.88 17.04 0.70
C ASN A 141 -19.60 15.77 0.20
N SER A 142 -19.65 15.55 -1.12
CA SER A 142 -20.34 14.41 -1.73
C SER A 142 -19.70 13.98 -3.05
N THR A 143 -20.06 12.77 -3.51
CA THR A 143 -19.62 12.24 -4.81
C THR A 143 -20.04 13.14 -5.97
N GLU A 144 -21.22 13.76 -5.88
CA GLU A 144 -21.76 14.67 -6.89
C GLU A 144 -20.92 15.96 -6.98
N GLN A 145 -20.49 16.51 -5.84
CA GLN A 145 -19.61 17.69 -5.84
C GLN A 145 -18.24 17.36 -6.46
N VAL A 146 -17.67 16.19 -6.16
CA VAL A 146 -16.43 15.71 -6.81
C VAL A 146 -16.62 15.57 -8.33
N ALA A 147 -17.76 15.03 -8.77
CA ALA A 147 -18.12 14.92 -10.19
C ALA A 147 -18.24 16.29 -10.86
N THR A 148 -18.84 17.28 -10.20
CA THR A 148 -18.91 18.66 -10.70
C THR A 148 -17.52 19.27 -10.84
N ILE A 149 -16.66 19.16 -9.82
CA ILE A 149 -15.28 19.65 -9.87
C ILE A 149 -14.53 19.02 -11.05
N ALA A 150 -14.62 17.70 -11.20
CA ALA A 150 -13.95 16.98 -12.29
C ALA A 150 -14.47 17.43 -13.66
N ARG A 151 -15.78 17.58 -13.83
CA ARG A 151 -16.39 18.08 -15.08
C ARG A 151 -15.91 19.49 -15.44
N VAL A 152 -15.85 20.41 -14.48
CA VAL A 152 -15.38 21.79 -14.70
C VAL A 152 -13.89 21.80 -15.04
N CYS A 153 -13.07 21.07 -14.28
CA CYS A 153 -11.63 20.95 -14.56
C CYS A 153 -11.38 20.32 -15.94
N HIS A 154 -12.16 19.31 -16.33
CA HIS A 154 -12.09 18.69 -17.65
C HIS A 154 -12.41 19.67 -18.79
N LYS A 155 -13.48 20.47 -18.63
CA LYS A 155 -13.88 21.52 -19.58
C LYS A 155 -12.77 22.53 -19.82
N HIS A 156 -12.08 22.94 -18.74
CA HIS A 156 -11.04 23.97 -18.79
C HIS A 156 -9.61 23.42 -18.94
N LYS A 157 -9.44 22.08 -18.95
CA LYS A 157 -8.14 21.38 -18.98
C LYS A 157 -7.24 21.73 -17.79
N VAL A 158 -7.84 21.77 -16.60
CA VAL A 158 -7.15 22.07 -15.34
C VAL A 158 -6.70 20.76 -14.68
N PRO A 159 -5.41 20.62 -14.32
CA PRO A 159 -4.93 19.50 -13.51
C PRO A 159 -5.69 19.39 -12.18
N MET A 160 -5.93 18.15 -11.74
CA MET A 160 -6.57 17.85 -10.47
C MET A 160 -5.67 16.94 -9.64
N ILE A 161 -5.36 17.35 -8.41
CA ILE A 161 -4.46 16.64 -7.51
C ILE A 161 -5.30 16.08 -6.36
N PRO A 162 -5.35 14.76 -6.16
CA PRO A 162 -6.08 14.20 -5.04
C PRO A 162 -5.34 14.47 -3.73
N TYR A 163 -6.05 14.93 -2.71
CA TYR A 163 -5.51 15.12 -1.37
C TYR A 163 -6.39 14.40 -0.34
N SER A 164 -5.74 13.72 0.61
CA SER A 164 -6.45 12.97 1.64
C SER A 164 -5.85 13.20 3.02
N GLY A 165 -4.93 12.34 3.48
CA GLY A 165 -4.28 12.49 4.79
C GLY A 165 -3.03 13.36 4.78
N GLY A 166 -2.50 13.74 3.61
CA GLY A 166 -1.22 14.45 3.49
C GLY A 166 0.02 13.63 3.88
N SER A 167 -0.13 12.38 4.34
CA SER A 167 0.95 11.59 4.95
C SER A 167 1.90 10.90 3.96
N SER A 168 1.83 11.20 2.67
CA SER A 168 2.71 10.59 1.64
C SER A 168 4.14 11.12 1.74
N VAL A 169 5.12 10.26 1.41
CA VAL A 169 6.56 10.60 1.35
C VAL A 169 7.15 10.65 -0.08
N GLU A 170 6.36 10.35 -1.12
CA GLU A 170 6.84 10.25 -2.51
C GLU A 170 6.29 11.37 -3.43
N GLY A 171 5.81 12.48 -2.84
CA GLY A 171 5.31 13.64 -3.62
C GLY A 171 3.97 13.41 -4.33
N HIS A 172 3.11 12.50 -3.85
CA HIS A 172 1.82 12.17 -4.48
C HIS A 172 0.90 13.39 -4.66
N PHE A 173 0.87 14.28 -3.67
CA PHE A 173 -0.01 15.45 -3.65
C PHE A 173 0.67 16.75 -4.09
N SER A 174 1.91 16.69 -4.57
CA SER A 174 2.57 17.85 -5.17
C SER A 174 1.90 18.25 -6.48
N ALA A 175 1.92 19.54 -6.85
CA ALA A 175 1.24 20.05 -8.05
C ALA A 175 2.21 20.60 -9.12
N PRO A 176 2.97 19.75 -9.86
CA PRO A 176 4.00 20.20 -10.82
C PRO A 176 3.46 21.07 -11.95
N PHE A 177 2.16 21.00 -12.21
CA PHE A 177 1.48 21.78 -13.24
C PHE A 177 0.46 22.77 -12.66
N GLY A 178 0.50 23.04 -11.35
CA GLY A 178 -0.54 23.82 -10.66
C GLY A 178 -1.86 23.06 -10.65
N GLY A 179 -2.97 23.77 -10.84
CA GLY A 179 -4.31 23.17 -10.87
C GLY A 179 -5.00 23.13 -9.51
N VAL A 180 -6.03 22.29 -9.38
CA VAL A 180 -6.89 22.23 -8.19
C VAL A 180 -6.53 21.00 -7.36
N SER A 181 -6.14 21.22 -6.11
CA SER A 181 -6.08 20.14 -5.12
C SER A 181 -7.49 19.81 -4.64
N VAL A 182 -7.87 18.53 -4.61
CA VAL A 182 -9.20 18.08 -4.20
C VAL A 182 -9.07 17.33 -2.88
N ASP A 183 -9.43 17.98 -1.77
CA ASP A 183 -9.34 17.40 -0.43
C ASP A 183 -10.63 16.70 -0.01
N PHE A 184 -10.52 15.39 0.22
CA PHE A 184 -11.61 14.54 0.67
C PHE A 184 -11.88 14.61 2.19
N LEU A 185 -11.29 15.55 2.94
CA LEU A 185 -11.46 15.71 4.39
C LEU A 185 -12.93 15.73 4.85
N ASN A 186 -13.82 16.36 4.08
CA ASN A 186 -15.24 16.47 4.42
C ASN A 186 -16.03 15.17 4.14
N MET A 187 -15.49 14.26 3.31
CA MET A 187 -16.14 13.00 2.91
C MET A 187 -15.83 11.84 3.87
N ARG A 188 -16.17 12.01 5.15
CA ARG A 188 -15.78 11.10 6.25
C ARG A 188 -16.87 10.18 6.81
N LYS A 189 -18.03 10.10 6.15
CA LYS A 189 -19.19 9.36 6.67
C LYS A 189 -19.03 7.84 6.48
N VAL A 190 -19.20 7.09 7.56
CA VAL A 190 -19.43 5.63 7.47
C VAL A 190 -20.85 5.41 6.94
N VAL A 191 -20.97 5.01 5.67
CA VAL A 191 -22.27 4.87 4.99
C VAL A 191 -23.10 3.71 5.54
N ALA A 192 -22.46 2.56 5.79
CA ALA A 192 -23.08 1.41 6.41
C ALA A 192 -22.05 0.58 7.17
N PHE A 193 -22.40 0.13 8.37
CA PHE A 193 -21.59 -0.75 9.20
C PHE A 193 -22.47 -1.88 9.73
N HIS A 194 -21.95 -3.11 9.72
CA HIS A 194 -22.67 -4.33 10.13
C HIS A 194 -21.92 -4.90 11.35
N PRO A 195 -22.35 -4.55 12.58
CA PRO A 195 -21.40 -4.22 13.66
C PRO A 195 -20.92 -5.31 14.61
N GLU A 196 -21.24 -6.60 14.48
CA GLU A 196 -20.92 -7.52 15.60
C GLU A 196 -19.61 -8.29 15.40
N GLU A 197 -18.60 -7.96 16.21
CA GLU A 197 -17.29 -8.61 16.33
C GLU A 197 -16.31 -8.46 15.16
N PHE A 198 -16.38 -7.38 14.38
CA PHE A 198 -15.48 -7.17 13.25
C PHE A 198 -14.62 -5.90 13.35
N VAL A 199 -13.42 -5.95 12.78
CA VAL A 199 -12.42 -4.87 12.72
C VAL A 199 -11.83 -4.78 11.30
N PHE A 200 -11.46 -3.59 10.87
CA PHE A 200 -10.66 -3.41 9.65
C PHE A 200 -9.17 -3.61 9.98
N PRO A 201 -8.48 -4.61 9.42
CA PRO A 201 -7.16 -5.02 9.92
C PRO A 201 -5.97 -4.30 9.28
N VAL A 202 -6.17 -3.64 8.14
CA VAL A 202 -5.15 -2.83 7.47
C VAL A 202 -5.13 -1.47 8.16
N LEU A 203 -4.03 -1.14 8.82
CA LEU A 203 -3.92 0.03 9.69
C LEU A 203 -2.67 0.83 9.31
N SER A 204 -2.87 2.09 8.92
CA SER A 204 -1.83 3.11 8.87
C SER A 204 -2.21 4.22 9.83
N HIS A 205 -1.25 4.71 10.62
CA HIS A 205 -1.49 5.90 11.43
C HIS A 205 -1.63 7.10 10.50
N GLU A 206 -2.56 8.01 10.78
CA GLU A 206 -2.78 9.30 10.08
C GLU A 206 -3.29 9.24 8.62
N ALA A 207 -3.11 8.14 7.91
CA ALA A 207 -3.65 7.97 6.57
C ALA A 207 -5.18 7.84 6.58
N LYS A 208 -5.83 8.47 5.60
CA LYS A 208 -7.27 8.35 5.34
C LYS A 208 -7.53 7.26 4.30
N ILE A 209 -8.72 6.67 4.33
CA ILE A 209 -9.05 5.46 3.55
C ILE A 209 -8.90 5.64 2.03
N GLY A 210 -9.19 6.83 1.51
CA GLY A 210 -9.02 7.15 0.08
C GLY A 210 -7.54 7.10 -0.33
N GLY A 211 -6.67 7.70 0.47
CA GLY A 211 -5.22 7.62 0.29
C GLY A 211 -4.70 6.19 0.40
N MET A 212 -5.15 5.43 1.41
CA MET A 212 -4.77 4.02 1.57
C MET A 212 -5.13 3.17 0.34
N ILE A 213 -6.30 3.42 -0.28
CA ILE A 213 -6.69 2.74 -1.53
C ILE A 213 -5.82 3.22 -2.69
N ALA A 214 -5.63 4.53 -2.83
CA ALA A 214 -4.88 5.11 -3.92
C ALA A 214 -3.42 4.62 -3.95
N THR A 215 -2.77 4.43 -2.80
CA THR A 215 -1.38 3.95 -2.72
C THR A 215 -1.25 2.45 -2.50
N ASN A 216 -2.37 1.70 -2.44
CA ASN A 216 -2.37 0.30 -2.02
C ASN A 216 -1.61 0.07 -0.69
N CYS A 217 -1.88 0.93 0.29
CA CYS A 217 -1.20 0.94 1.58
C CYS A 217 -1.10 -0.46 2.22
N SER A 218 0.05 -0.72 2.84
CA SER A 218 0.30 -1.92 3.63
C SER A 218 0.08 -1.63 5.13
N GLY A 219 1.09 -1.74 5.98
CA GLY A 219 1.08 -1.53 7.42
C GLY A 219 1.46 -2.80 8.18
N THR A 220 1.73 -2.65 9.48
CA THR A 220 2.35 -3.69 10.34
C THR A 220 1.63 -5.04 10.38
N ASN A 221 0.37 -5.13 9.95
CA ASN A 221 -0.38 -6.37 9.95
C ASN A 221 -0.46 -7.05 8.55
N ALA A 222 0.23 -6.53 7.54
CA ALA A 222 0.16 -7.01 6.16
C ALA A 222 0.58 -8.49 6.05
N VAL A 223 1.60 -8.92 6.77
CA VAL A 223 2.02 -10.34 6.87
C VAL A 223 0.90 -11.31 7.19
N ARG A 224 -0.11 -10.87 7.95
CA ARG A 224 -1.26 -11.70 8.31
C ARG A 224 -2.43 -11.56 7.36
N TYR A 225 -2.70 -10.33 6.92
CA TYR A 225 -3.98 -9.96 6.32
C TYR A 225 -3.88 -9.50 4.86
N GLY A 226 -2.68 -9.34 4.31
CA GLY A 226 -2.45 -8.70 3.02
C GLY A 226 -2.60 -7.18 3.06
N THR A 227 -2.58 -6.58 1.88
CA THR A 227 -2.54 -5.11 1.66
C THR A 227 -3.91 -4.57 1.30
N MET A 228 -4.05 -3.24 1.15
CA MET A 228 -5.34 -2.60 0.90
C MET A 228 -6.15 -3.23 -0.24
N LYS A 229 -5.51 -3.60 -1.36
CA LYS A 229 -6.15 -4.26 -2.53
C LYS A 229 -6.92 -5.51 -2.15
N ASP A 230 -6.41 -6.28 -1.19
CA ASP A 230 -7.04 -7.52 -0.78
C ASP A 230 -8.35 -7.23 -0.08
N TRP A 231 -8.50 -6.06 0.55
CA TRP A 231 -9.63 -5.69 1.39
C TRP A 231 -10.72 -4.89 0.68
N VAL A 232 -10.48 -4.43 -0.54
CA VAL A 232 -11.46 -3.69 -1.35
C VAL A 232 -12.51 -4.64 -1.95
N VAL A 233 -13.76 -4.50 -1.51
CA VAL A 233 -14.91 -5.16 -2.14
C VAL A 233 -15.39 -4.32 -3.30
N ASN A 234 -15.65 -3.03 -3.13
CA ASN A 234 -16.15 -2.16 -4.19
C ASN A 234 -15.70 -0.72 -3.96
N LEU A 235 -15.49 0.00 -5.05
CA LEU A 235 -15.22 1.44 -5.10
C LEU A 235 -16.28 2.16 -5.94
N THR A 236 -16.74 3.30 -5.44
CA THR A 236 -17.37 4.36 -6.25
C THR A 236 -16.27 5.34 -6.65
N VAL A 237 -16.14 5.60 -7.96
CA VAL A 237 -15.04 6.39 -8.53
C VAL A 237 -15.58 7.47 -9.45
N VAL A 238 -15.07 8.69 -9.32
CA VAL A 238 -15.27 9.79 -10.26
C VAL A 238 -14.10 9.82 -11.24
N LEU A 239 -14.40 9.71 -12.54
CA LEU A 239 -13.41 9.78 -13.62
C LEU A 239 -13.05 11.23 -13.96
N ALA A 240 -12.02 11.41 -14.79
CA ALA A 240 -11.50 12.73 -15.16
C ALA A 240 -12.57 13.67 -15.77
N ASP A 241 -13.57 13.11 -16.46
CA ASP A 241 -14.67 13.87 -17.08
C ASP A 241 -15.91 14.06 -16.18
N GLY A 242 -15.84 13.62 -14.93
CA GLY A 242 -16.92 13.70 -13.95
C GLY A 242 -17.89 12.52 -13.96
N ARG A 243 -17.73 11.52 -14.84
CA ARG A 243 -18.57 10.32 -14.78
C ARG A 243 -18.34 9.57 -13.46
N VAL A 244 -19.43 9.20 -12.80
CA VAL A 244 -19.43 8.37 -11.60
C VAL A 244 -19.61 6.91 -12.02
N ILE A 245 -18.67 6.05 -11.63
CA ILE A 245 -18.74 4.61 -11.85
C ILE A 245 -18.70 3.85 -10.54
N LYS A 246 -19.21 2.62 -10.59
CA LYS A 246 -19.09 1.64 -9.50
C LYS A 246 -18.36 0.41 -10.03
N THR A 247 -17.26 0.07 -9.39
CA THR A 247 -16.36 -1.00 -9.85
C THR A 247 -16.98 -2.39 -9.75
N ARG A 248 -17.87 -2.63 -8.77
CA ARG A 248 -18.69 -3.86 -8.68
C ARG A 248 -19.85 -3.76 -7.69
N GLN A 249 -20.64 -4.83 -7.60
CA GLN A 249 -21.65 -5.00 -6.55
C GLN A 249 -21.04 -5.60 -5.27
N ARG A 250 -21.82 -5.55 -4.18
CA ARG A 250 -21.43 -5.97 -2.83
C ARG A 250 -21.03 -7.46 -2.65
N PRO A 251 -21.55 -8.45 -3.41
CA PRO A 251 -21.21 -9.86 -3.17
C PRO A 251 -19.70 -10.11 -3.21
N ARG A 252 -19.20 -10.99 -2.32
CA ARG A 252 -17.76 -11.32 -2.24
C ARG A 252 -17.22 -11.94 -3.52
N LYS A 253 -18.04 -12.76 -4.19
CA LYS A 253 -17.73 -13.40 -5.46
C LYS A 253 -18.49 -12.71 -6.58
N SER A 254 -17.79 -12.37 -7.65
CA SER A 254 -18.36 -11.89 -8.89
C SER A 254 -17.41 -12.23 -10.03
N SER A 255 -17.97 -12.63 -11.18
CA SER A 255 -17.24 -12.82 -12.44
C SER A 255 -17.89 -12.02 -13.57
N ALA A 256 -18.67 -11.00 -13.21
CA ALA A 256 -19.32 -10.11 -14.17
C ALA A 256 -18.30 -9.07 -14.67
N GLY A 257 -17.71 -9.31 -15.84
CA GLY A 257 -16.76 -8.41 -16.48
C GLY A 257 -15.38 -8.36 -15.81
N TYR A 258 -14.62 -7.30 -16.11
CA TYR A 258 -13.25 -7.10 -15.60
C TYR A 258 -13.23 -6.67 -14.13
N ASN A 259 -12.17 -7.01 -13.40
CA ASN A 259 -11.96 -6.57 -12.03
C ASN A 259 -11.41 -5.14 -11.97
N LEU A 260 -12.30 -4.15 -12.01
CA LEU A 260 -11.90 -2.73 -11.97
C LEU A 260 -11.34 -2.30 -10.61
N ASN A 261 -11.55 -3.03 -9.51
CA ASN A 261 -10.97 -2.68 -8.20
C ASN A 261 -9.43 -2.59 -8.30
N GLY A 262 -8.82 -3.54 -9.02
CA GLY A 262 -7.37 -3.61 -9.18
C GLY A 262 -6.80 -2.53 -10.10
N LEU A 263 -7.66 -1.85 -10.87
CA LEU A 263 -7.25 -0.72 -11.71
C LEU A 263 -7.09 0.56 -10.88
N PHE A 264 -8.01 0.80 -9.94
CA PHE A 264 -8.02 2.03 -9.14
C PHE A 264 -7.24 1.92 -7.83
N THR A 265 -7.13 0.73 -7.26
CA THR A 265 -6.31 0.50 -6.05
C THR A 265 -4.83 0.49 -6.43
N GLY A 266 -4.03 1.36 -5.82
CA GLY A 266 -2.63 1.56 -6.23
C GLY A 266 -2.47 2.49 -7.45
N SER A 267 -3.54 3.15 -7.92
CA SER A 267 -3.45 4.07 -9.07
C SER A 267 -2.94 5.46 -8.72
N GLU A 268 -2.73 5.76 -7.43
CA GLU A 268 -2.24 7.05 -6.94
C GLU A 268 -3.11 8.24 -7.39
N GLY A 269 -4.39 7.97 -7.64
CA GLY A 269 -5.38 8.91 -8.13
C GLY A 269 -5.13 9.42 -9.55
N THR A 270 -4.26 8.74 -10.31
CA THR A 270 -3.96 9.06 -11.71
C THR A 270 -5.08 8.61 -12.66
N LEU A 271 -5.99 7.74 -12.23
CA LEU A 271 -7.07 7.19 -13.08
C LEU A 271 -8.48 7.63 -12.66
N GLY A 272 -8.64 8.16 -11.44
CA GLY A 272 -9.95 8.43 -10.86
C GLY A 272 -9.88 8.83 -9.39
N PHE A 273 -10.92 9.50 -8.91
CA PHE A 273 -11.10 9.82 -7.49
C PHE A 273 -12.02 8.81 -6.83
N VAL A 274 -11.51 8.11 -5.81
CA VAL A 274 -12.31 7.20 -4.99
C VAL A 274 -13.14 8.03 -4.00
N THR A 275 -14.46 8.03 -4.15
CA THR A 275 -15.37 8.80 -3.28
C THR A 275 -16.10 7.94 -2.25
N GLU A 276 -16.25 6.63 -2.52
CA GLU A 276 -16.80 5.68 -1.56
C GLU A 276 -16.11 4.32 -1.67
N ALA A 277 -15.97 3.62 -0.55
CA ALA A 277 -15.41 2.28 -0.52
C ALA A 277 -16.28 1.33 0.31
N THR A 278 -16.47 0.11 -0.21
CA THR A 278 -16.97 -1.04 0.53
C THR A 278 -15.78 -1.96 0.82
N LEU A 279 -15.51 -2.21 2.09
CA LEU A 279 -14.36 -2.96 2.56
C LEU A 279 -14.79 -4.23 3.27
N LYS A 280 -13.94 -5.27 3.19
CA LYS A 280 -14.07 -6.44 4.06
C LYS A 280 -13.71 -6.04 5.49
N LEU A 281 -14.19 -6.81 6.47
CA LEU A 281 -13.77 -6.72 7.87
C LEU A 281 -13.34 -8.11 8.36
N ALA A 282 -12.35 -8.15 9.26
CA ALA A 282 -11.86 -9.35 9.92
C ALA A 282 -12.57 -9.52 11.28
N ARG A 283 -12.74 -10.75 11.75
CA ARG A 283 -13.26 -10.97 13.11
C ARG A 283 -12.23 -10.47 14.13
N ILE A 284 -12.72 -9.85 15.21
CA ILE A 284 -11.88 -9.49 16.36
C ILE A 284 -11.36 -10.81 16.97
N PRO A 285 -10.03 -10.97 17.14
CA PRO A 285 -9.46 -12.18 17.71
C PRO A 285 -9.86 -12.36 19.18
N GLU A 286 -9.96 -13.62 19.63
CA GLU A 286 -10.26 -13.97 21.02
C GLU A 286 -9.12 -13.52 21.96
N GLU A 287 -7.88 -13.76 21.53
CA GLU A 287 -6.66 -13.45 22.27
C GLU A 287 -5.67 -12.67 21.38
N THR A 288 -4.94 -11.73 21.99
CA THR A 288 -3.84 -11.00 21.35
C THR A 288 -2.61 -11.00 22.23
N GLY A 289 -1.43 -10.97 21.63
CA GLY A 289 -0.17 -10.85 22.35
C GLY A 289 0.81 -9.97 21.60
N VAL A 290 1.69 -9.30 22.34
CA VAL A 290 2.86 -8.61 21.78
C VAL A 290 4.11 -9.24 22.37
N ALA A 291 5.13 -9.43 21.55
CA ALA A 291 6.42 -9.87 22.04
C ALA A 291 7.56 -9.10 21.38
N LEU A 292 8.73 -9.11 22.02
CA LEU A 292 9.96 -8.61 21.42
C LEU A 292 11.18 -9.42 21.83
N THR A 293 12.23 -9.34 21.03
CA THR A 293 13.56 -9.86 21.38
C THR A 293 14.65 -9.06 20.68
N THR A 294 15.87 -9.13 21.19
CA THR A 294 17.06 -8.45 20.66
C THR A 294 18.00 -9.45 19.99
N PHE A 295 18.74 -9.01 18.98
CA PHE A 295 19.72 -9.81 18.25
C PHE A 295 21.10 -9.14 18.23
N PRO A 296 22.19 -9.92 18.12
CA PRO A 296 23.54 -9.36 18.02
C PRO A 296 23.77 -8.56 16.73
N THR A 297 23.11 -8.95 15.64
CA THR A 297 23.25 -8.30 14.32
C THR A 297 21.91 -8.18 13.60
N MET A 298 21.83 -7.25 12.65
CA MET A 298 20.67 -7.12 11.75
C MET A 298 20.44 -8.38 10.90
N ARG A 299 21.52 -9.08 10.52
CA ARG A 299 21.46 -10.32 9.76
C ARG A 299 20.82 -11.45 10.56
N ASP A 300 21.20 -11.61 11.83
CA ASP A 300 20.60 -12.61 12.73
C ASP A 300 19.09 -12.38 12.88
N ALA A 301 18.68 -11.12 13.10
CA ALA A 301 17.26 -10.76 13.17
C ALA A 301 16.51 -11.05 11.85
N ALA A 302 17.11 -10.68 10.70
CA ALA A 302 16.49 -10.90 9.41
C ALA A 302 16.33 -12.38 9.05
N ASN A 303 17.31 -13.21 9.39
CA ASN A 303 17.24 -14.67 9.25
C ASN A 303 16.11 -15.27 10.09
N ALA A 304 15.99 -14.85 11.35
CA ALA A 304 14.93 -15.33 12.25
C ALA A 304 13.53 -15.05 11.69
N ALA A 305 13.27 -13.82 11.26
CA ALA A 305 11.98 -13.46 10.66
C ALA A 305 11.71 -14.20 9.35
N THR A 306 12.72 -14.34 8.49
CA THR A 306 12.63 -15.12 7.25
C THR A 306 12.23 -16.56 7.54
N GLN A 307 12.85 -17.19 8.55
CA GLN A 307 12.53 -18.54 8.96
C GLN A 307 11.11 -18.66 9.53
N ILE A 308 10.68 -17.71 10.38
CA ILE A 308 9.31 -17.65 10.93
C ILE A 308 8.26 -17.65 9.81
N VAL A 309 8.46 -16.79 8.79
CA VAL A 309 7.54 -16.68 7.64
C VAL A 309 7.58 -17.96 6.80
N ARG A 310 8.77 -18.51 6.53
CA ARG A 310 8.92 -19.73 5.72
C ARG A 310 8.34 -20.98 6.38
N GLU A 311 8.39 -21.07 7.70
CA GLU A 311 7.74 -22.14 8.47
C GLU A 311 6.22 -21.96 8.56
N GLY A 312 5.68 -20.84 8.06
CA GLY A 312 4.25 -20.57 8.02
C GLY A 312 3.65 -20.34 9.41
N ILE A 313 4.46 -19.91 10.38
CA ILE A 313 3.97 -19.63 11.74
C ILE A 313 3.02 -18.44 11.67
N PRO A 314 1.75 -18.57 12.13
CA PRO A 314 0.79 -17.47 12.07
C PRO A 314 1.16 -16.33 13.03
N VAL A 315 1.81 -15.31 12.49
CA VAL A 315 2.12 -14.06 13.17
C VAL A 315 1.20 -12.95 12.66
N GLY A 316 0.83 -12.04 13.56
CA GLY A 316 0.05 -10.85 13.26
C GLY A 316 0.90 -9.72 12.70
N ALA A 317 2.17 -9.63 13.12
CA ALA A 317 3.17 -8.66 12.68
C ALA A 317 4.57 -9.21 12.96
N VAL A 318 5.56 -8.84 12.12
CA VAL A 318 6.99 -9.06 12.36
C VAL A 318 7.73 -7.81 11.90
N GLU A 319 8.15 -7.00 12.87
CA GLU A 319 8.76 -5.69 12.63
C GLU A 319 10.19 -5.67 13.14
N LEU A 320 11.08 -4.95 12.45
CA LEU A 320 12.47 -4.76 12.85
C LEU A 320 12.75 -3.28 13.10
N MET A 321 13.61 -3.02 14.08
CA MET A 321 14.28 -1.75 14.29
C MET A 321 15.74 -2.03 14.57
N ASP A 322 16.64 -1.25 13.97
CA ASP A 322 18.07 -1.34 14.24
C ASP A 322 18.46 -0.69 15.57
N ASP A 323 19.72 -0.88 15.94
CA ASP A 323 20.31 -0.29 17.14
C ASP A 323 20.18 1.23 17.20
N VAL A 324 20.42 1.92 16.08
CA VAL A 324 20.32 3.39 15.99
C VAL A 324 18.89 3.85 16.25
N GLN A 325 17.89 3.20 15.67
CA GLN A 325 16.50 3.52 15.92
C GLN A 325 16.13 3.31 17.40
N MET A 326 16.67 2.27 18.05
CA MET A 326 16.43 2.05 19.49
C MET A 326 17.08 3.15 20.36
N VAL A 327 18.25 3.65 20.00
CA VAL A 327 18.88 4.84 20.63
C VAL A 327 17.97 6.07 20.49
N VAL A 328 17.42 6.29 19.29
CA VAL A 328 16.49 7.41 19.03
C VAL A 328 15.27 7.33 19.94
N ILE A 329 14.66 6.14 20.07
CA ILE A 329 13.51 5.95 20.98
C ILE A 329 13.87 6.28 22.43
N ASN A 330 15.03 5.80 22.91
CA ASN A 330 15.50 6.12 24.26
C ASN A 330 15.68 7.62 24.47
N LYS A 331 16.30 8.30 23.50
CA LYS A 331 16.56 9.75 23.55
C LYS A 331 15.28 10.57 23.58
N MET A 332 14.24 10.15 22.85
CA MET A 332 12.94 10.82 22.87
C MET A 332 12.18 10.64 24.19
N GLY A 333 12.37 9.52 24.89
CA GLY A 333 11.81 9.30 26.22
C GLY A 333 10.28 9.17 26.29
N SER A 334 9.59 8.98 25.16
CA SER A 334 8.12 9.00 25.05
C SER A 334 7.44 7.64 25.26
N THR A 335 8.21 6.56 25.42
CA THR A 335 7.71 5.16 25.37
C THR A 335 7.59 4.47 26.72
N GLY A 336 7.80 5.19 27.82
CA GLY A 336 7.54 4.73 29.19
C GLY A 336 8.53 3.71 29.76
N ARG A 337 9.58 3.34 29.02
CA ARG A 337 10.71 2.50 29.50
C ARG A 337 11.98 2.82 28.72
N VAL A 338 13.11 2.35 29.25
CA VAL A 338 14.39 2.32 28.53
C VAL A 338 14.53 0.97 27.82
N TRP A 339 14.96 1.02 26.57
CA TRP A 339 15.12 -0.13 25.69
C TRP A 339 16.59 -0.49 25.52
N LYS A 340 16.86 -1.76 25.20
CA LYS A 340 18.21 -2.17 24.78
C LYS A 340 18.50 -1.62 23.40
N GLU A 341 19.64 -1.00 23.23
CA GLU A 341 20.11 -0.38 21.99
C GLU A 341 20.76 -1.44 21.10
N MET A 342 19.92 -2.35 20.60
CA MET A 342 20.32 -3.50 19.78
C MET A 342 19.29 -3.71 18.67
N PRO A 343 19.66 -4.38 17.56
CA PRO A 343 18.69 -4.89 16.60
C PRO A 343 17.56 -5.64 17.30
N THR A 344 16.32 -5.21 17.08
CA THR A 344 15.16 -5.68 17.84
C THR A 344 14.04 -6.09 16.91
N LEU A 345 13.52 -7.30 17.11
CA LEU A 345 12.27 -7.75 16.47
C LEU A 345 11.08 -7.53 17.40
N PHE A 346 9.98 -7.06 16.84
CA PHE A 346 8.67 -6.93 17.49
C PHE A 346 7.66 -7.84 16.78
N PHE A 347 6.83 -8.49 17.58
CA PHE A 347 5.83 -9.44 17.12
C PHE A 347 4.46 -9.07 17.63
N LYS A 348 3.44 -9.27 16.79
CA LYS A 348 2.05 -9.41 17.26
C LYS A 348 1.58 -10.83 17.03
N PHE A 349 0.75 -11.31 17.94
CA PHE A 349 0.04 -12.58 17.84
C PHE A 349 -1.45 -12.32 17.99
N SER A 350 -2.27 -13.07 17.26
CA SER A 350 -3.71 -13.01 17.38
C SER A 350 -4.35 -14.34 17.00
N GLY A 351 -5.42 -14.73 17.69
CA GLY A 351 -6.11 -15.99 17.44
C GLY A 351 -6.90 -16.48 18.65
N THR A 352 -6.99 -17.80 18.79
CA THR A 352 -7.45 -18.44 20.03
C THR A 352 -6.33 -18.44 21.07
N LYS A 353 -6.67 -18.64 22.34
CA LYS A 353 -5.67 -18.71 23.43
C LYS A 353 -4.59 -19.76 23.18
N ALA A 354 -5.00 -20.97 22.77
CA ALA A 354 -4.07 -22.05 22.43
C ALA A 354 -3.21 -21.70 21.22
N GLY A 355 -3.81 -21.18 20.14
CA GLY A 355 -3.07 -20.81 18.95
C GLY A 355 -2.02 -19.72 19.19
N VAL A 356 -2.35 -18.70 20.00
CA VAL A 356 -1.37 -17.66 20.38
C VAL A 356 -0.21 -18.27 21.17
N GLN A 357 -0.49 -19.20 22.10
CA GLN A 357 0.55 -19.87 22.87
C GLN A 357 1.48 -20.71 21.97
N ASP A 358 0.91 -21.56 21.12
CA ASP A 358 1.66 -22.44 20.21
C ASP A 358 2.55 -21.62 19.25
N ASN A 359 2.03 -20.51 18.73
CA ASN A 359 2.78 -19.62 17.84
C ASN A 359 3.94 -18.93 18.57
N VAL A 360 3.73 -18.48 19.81
CA VAL A 360 4.79 -17.87 20.64
C VAL A 360 5.90 -18.88 20.94
N GLU A 361 5.55 -20.14 21.25
CA GLU A 361 6.52 -21.20 21.50
C GLU A 361 7.33 -21.56 20.25
N SER A 362 6.67 -21.61 19.09
CA SER A 362 7.32 -21.86 17.81
C SER A 362 8.28 -20.72 17.43
N VAL A 363 7.85 -19.45 17.61
CA VAL A 363 8.71 -18.27 17.39
C VAL A 363 9.91 -18.29 18.33
N ARG A 364 9.73 -18.64 19.61
CA ARG A 364 10.84 -18.73 20.58
C ARG A 364 11.92 -19.70 20.12
N LYS A 365 11.52 -20.89 19.63
CA LYS A 365 12.48 -21.89 19.12
C LYS A 365 13.32 -21.35 17.97
N ILE A 366 12.72 -20.59 17.04
CA ILE A 366 13.44 -20.00 15.90
C ILE A 366 14.37 -18.87 16.38
N ILE A 367 13.95 -18.06 17.33
CA ILE A 367 14.78 -17.00 17.92
C ILE A 367 16.05 -17.62 18.52
N ASP A 368 15.91 -18.71 19.29
CA ASP A 368 17.04 -19.42 19.91
C ASP A 368 18.02 -19.97 18.85
N GLN A 369 17.50 -20.51 17.74
CA GLN A 369 18.30 -21.01 16.62
C GLN A 369 19.08 -19.91 15.88
N ASN A 370 18.59 -18.68 15.92
CA ASN A 370 19.16 -17.52 15.24
C ASN A 370 19.85 -16.56 16.22
N ARG A 371 20.33 -17.07 17.36
CA ARG A 371 21.13 -16.32 18.35
C ARG A 371 20.40 -15.11 18.96
N GLY A 372 19.07 -15.11 18.93
CA GLY A 372 18.27 -14.07 19.57
C GLY A 372 18.29 -14.20 21.10
N GLY A 373 17.97 -13.09 21.76
CA GLY A 373 17.84 -13.06 23.21
C GLY A 373 16.52 -13.66 23.70
N ALA A 374 16.31 -13.57 25.02
CA ALA A 374 15.05 -14.00 25.64
C ALA A 374 13.85 -13.22 25.06
N LEU A 375 12.84 -13.96 24.60
CA LEU A 375 11.58 -13.41 24.09
C LEU A 375 10.72 -12.87 25.25
N GLU A 376 10.59 -11.55 25.33
CA GLU A 376 9.68 -10.87 26.25
C GLU A 376 8.27 -10.92 25.66
N VAL A 377 7.30 -11.53 26.36
CA VAL A 377 5.92 -11.69 25.88
C VAL A 377 4.97 -11.01 26.86
N GLU A 378 4.07 -10.19 26.32
CA GLU A 378 3.06 -9.50 27.10
C GLU A 378 1.65 -9.82 26.61
N LYS A 379 0.79 -10.21 27.56
CA LYS A 379 -0.61 -10.59 27.33
C LYS A 379 -1.58 -9.57 27.88
N ASP A 380 -1.18 -8.75 28.86
CA ASP A 380 -2.01 -7.65 29.33
C ASP A 380 -2.17 -6.58 28.24
N LYS A 381 -3.41 -6.25 27.89
CA LYS A 381 -3.70 -5.33 26.78
C LYS A 381 -3.10 -3.93 26.96
N PHE A 382 -3.01 -3.44 28.19
CA PHE A 382 -2.43 -2.12 28.44
C PHE A 382 -0.91 -2.15 28.27
N LYS A 383 -0.25 -3.17 28.82
CA LYS A 383 1.20 -3.35 28.68
C LYS A 383 1.63 -3.72 27.25
N GLN A 384 0.78 -4.41 26.49
CA GLN A 384 0.99 -4.64 25.05
C GLN A 384 1.16 -3.31 24.29
N ALA A 385 0.35 -2.29 24.61
CA ALA A 385 0.45 -0.98 23.98
C ALA A 385 1.79 -0.29 24.30
N VAL A 386 2.28 -0.42 25.54
CA VAL A 386 3.61 0.08 25.93
C VAL A 386 4.70 -0.66 25.15
N LEU A 387 4.62 -1.99 25.06
CA LEU A 387 5.62 -2.79 24.35
C LEU A 387 5.68 -2.46 22.85
N TRP A 388 4.53 -2.16 22.24
CA TRP A 388 4.44 -1.76 20.83
C TRP A 388 4.73 -0.27 20.58
N SER A 389 4.76 0.56 21.63
CA SER A 389 4.91 2.02 21.48
C SER A 389 6.21 2.42 20.79
N ALA A 390 7.32 1.73 21.05
CA ALA A 390 8.59 1.98 20.37
C ALA A 390 8.47 1.89 18.84
N ARG A 391 7.83 0.82 18.34
CA ARG A 391 7.61 0.67 16.90
C ARG A 391 6.64 1.70 16.33
N LYS A 392 5.61 2.07 17.11
CA LYS A 392 4.60 3.04 16.69
C LYS A 392 5.17 4.46 16.54
N GLU A 393 6.03 4.87 17.47
CA GLU A 393 6.58 6.23 17.52
C GLU A 393 7.88 6.37 16.68
N ALA A 394 8.37 5.30 16.07
CA ALA A 394 9.69 5.23 15.42
C ALA A 394 9.94 6.32 14.37
N PHE A 395 9.01 6.47 13.41
CA PHE A 395 9.15 7.44 12.32
C PHE A 395 9.19 8.88 12.85
N TRP A 396 8.22 9.25 13.68
CA TRP A 396 8.15 10.59 14.27
C TRP A 396 9.34 10.91 15.17
N SER A 397 9.80 9.92 15.94
CA SER A 397 10.99 10.06 16.78
C SER A 397 12.24 10.34 15.94
N MET A 398 12.36 9.67 14.78
CA MET A 398 13.46 9.91 13.85
C MET A 398 13.40 11.31 13.22
N LEU A 399 12.22 11.77 12.81
CA LEU A 399 12.07 13.14 12.29
C LEU A 399 12.37 14.22 13.34
N CYS A 400 12.10 13.97 14.63
CA CYS A 400 12.45 14.89 15.70
C CYS A 400 13.97 15.01 15.94
N MET A 401 14.79 14.12 15.38
CA MET A 401 16.25 14.20 15.45
C MET A 401 16.84 15.22 14.48
N ARG A 402 16.04 15.71 13.53
CA ARG A 402 16.43 16.66 12.50
C ARG A 402 16.76 18.02 13.11
N GLU A 403 17.96 18.53 12.83
CA GLU A 403 18.30 19.91 13.18
C GLU A 403 17.68 20.88 12.16
N SER A 404 17.64 22.17 12.49
CA SER A 404 17.08 23.19 11.59
C SER A 404 17.82 23.20 10.25
N GLY A 405 17.09 23.19 9.14
CA GLY A 405 17.64 23.18 7.79
C GLY A 405 17.97 21.79 7.21
N HIS A 406 18.06 20.76 8.05
CA HIS A 406 18.26 19.39 7.56
C HIS A 406 16.99 18.85 6.92
N GLU A 407 17.16 17.94 5.97
CA GLU A 407 16.11 17.16 5.32
C GLU A 407 16.15 15.69 5.77
N ALA A 408 15.10 14.93 5.47
CA ALA A 408 15.04 13.50 5.71
C ALA A 408 14.66 12.76 4.43
N TRP A 409 15.40 11.70 4.08
CA TRP A 409 15.03 10.78 3.01
C TRP A 409 14.53 9.47 3.62
N SER A 410 13.24 9.19 3.46
CA SER A 410 12.64 7.90 3.80
C SER A 410 12.70 6.98 2.59
N THR A 411 13.32 5.83 2.74
CA THR A 411 13.43 4.81 1.68
C THR A 411 12.36 3.74 1.83
N ASP A 412 12.14 2.96 0.79
CA ASP A 412 11.17 1.85 0.82
C ASP A 412 11.47 0.89 -0.32
N VAL A 413 11.83 -0.36 0.02
CA VAL A 413 12.05 -1.45 -0.93
C VAL A 413 11.50 -2.75 -0.35
N ALA A 414 11.13 -3.68 -1.21
CA ALA A 414 10.79 -5.04 -0.80
C ALA A 414 11.43 -6.07 -1.70
N VAL A 415 11.77 -7.24 -1.15
CA VAL A 415 12.37 -8.36 -1.87
C VAL A 415 11.69 -9.68 -1.48
N PRO A 416 11.81 -10.73 -2.31
CA PRO A 416 11.42 -12.06 -1.88
C PRO A 416 12.04 -12.40 -0.53
N ILE A 417 11.26 -12.98 0.39
CA ILE A 417 11.68 -13.18 1.80
C ILE A 417 13.03 -13.90 1.94
N SER A 418 13.36 -14.79 1.01
CA SER A 418 14.64 -15.50 0.94
C SER A 418 15.87 -14.60 0.69
N ARG A 419 15.68 -13.40 0.15
CA ARG A 419 16.73 -12.41 -0.16
C ARG A 419 16.79 -11.28 0.87
N LEU A 420 15.77 -11.15 1.73
CA LEU A 420 15.67 -10.09 2.74
C LEU A 420 16.92 -9.98 3.62
N PRO A 421 17.49 -11.08 4.18
CA PRO A 421 18.67 -10.95 5.03
C PRO A 421 19.90 -10.41 4.30
N ASP A 422 20.05 -10.71 3.01
CA ASP A 422 21.15 -10.18 2.18
C ASP A 422 21.00 -8.67 2.01
N LEU A 423 19.82 -8.22 1.57
CA LEU A 423 19.59 -6.81 1.28
C LEU A 423 19.67 -5.95 2.55
N VAL A 424 19.10 -6.40 3.67
CA VAL A 424 19.19 -5.71 4.97
C VAL A 424 20.64 -5.50 5.41
N GLU A 425 21.46 -6.55 5.34
CA GLU A 425 22.87 -6.46 5.73
C GLU A 425 23.67 -5.54 4.79
N MET A 426 23.41 -5.64 3.48
CA MET A 426 24.08 -4.82 2.49
C MET A 426 23.70 -3.33 2.63
N SER A 427 22.43 -3.01 2.81
CA SER A 427 21.96 -1.63 3.01
C SER A 427 22.49 -1.03 4.31
N LYS A 428 22.45 -1.76 5.43
CA LYS A 428 23.01 -1.28 6.70
C LYS A 428 24.50 -0.95 6.59
N LYS A 429 25.28 -1.78 5.89
CA LYS A 429 26.72 -1.51 5.63
C LYS A 429 26.92 -0.26 4.78
N ASP A 430 26.03 0.03 3.84
CA ASP A 430 26.16 1.22 3.00
C ASP A 430 25.75 2.49 3.75
N LEU A 431 24.72 2.41 4.59
CA LEU A 431 24.35 3.47 5.51
C LEU A 431 25.50 3.81 6.48
N GLU A 432 26.17 2.80 7.03
CA GLU A 432 27.36 3.00 7.88
C GLU A 432 28.52 3.66 7.12
N LYS A 433 28.78 3.25 5.87
CA LYS A 433 29.83 3.86 5.03
C LYS A 433 29.49 5.28 4.60
N LEU A 434 28.20 5.60 4.44
CA LEU A 434 27.73 6.94 4.10
C LEU A 434 28.13 7.94 5.20
N GLY A 435 28.21 7.49 6.45
CA GLY A 435 28.70 8.29 7.58
C GLY A 435 27.74 9.38 8.05
N LEU A 436 26.50 9.36 7.55
CA LEU A 436 25.42 10.27 7.95
C LEU A 436 24.52 9.61 8.99
N PHE A 437 23.78 10.43 9.74
CA PHE A 437 22.85 9.93 10.73
C PHE A 437 21.63 9.32 10.03
N GLY A 438 21.44 8.02 10.19
CA GLY A 438 20.28 7.31 9.68
C GLY A 438 20.00 6.04 10.46
N SER A 439 18.78 5.54 10.33
CA SER A 439 18.31 4.34 11.01
C SER A 439 17.55 3.44 10.04
N MET A 440 17.39 2.18 10.42
CA MET A 440 16.65 1.18 9.66
C MET A 440 15.50 0.60 10.48
N LEU A 441 14.34 0.46 9.84
CA LEU A 441 13.18 -0.26 10.37
C LEU A 441 12.44 -0.97 9.25
N GLY A 442 11.57 -1.93 9.54
CA GLY A 442 10.84 -2.58 8.44
C GLY A 442 9.68 -3.50 8.82
N HIS A 443 8.80 -3.67 7.84
CA HIS A 443 7.77 -4.71 7.75
C HIS A 443 8.39 -6.01 7.21
N ILE A 444 9.35 -6.54 7.98
CA ILE A 444 10.22 -7.62 7.53
C ILE A 444 9.48 -8.94 7.32
N GLY A 445 8.34 -9.15 8.01
CA GLY A 445 7.46 -10.28 7.74
C GLY A 445 7.00 -10.38 6.28
N ASP A 446 6.97 -9.25 5.57
CA ASP A 446 6.56 -9.14 4.17
C ASP A 446 7.76 -8.93 3.22
N GLY A 447 8.99 -9.00 3.71
CA GLY A 447 10.19 -8.73 2.92
C GLY A 447 10.47 -7.25 2.66
N ASN A 448 9.84 -6.35 3.41
CA ASN A 448 9.91 -4.89 3.23
C ASN A 448 10.68 -4.20 4.38
N PHE A 449 11.53 -3.23 4.03
CA PHE A 449 12.20 -2.38 5.01
C PHE A 449 12.49 -0.98 4.45
N HIS A 450 12.84 -0.09 5.37
CA HIS A 450 13.04 1.33 5.18
C HIS A 450 14.30 1.77 5.90
N GLU A 451 14.98 2.74 5.32
CA GLU A 451 15.96 3.56 5.99
C GLU A 451 15.44 4.99 6.06
N THR A 452 15.72 5.70 7.13
CA THR A 452 15.51 7.15 7.20
C THR A 452 16.87 7.80 7.39
N ILE A 453 17.29 8.63 6.44
CA ILE A 453 18.62 9.25 6.42
C ILE A 453 18.44 10.76 6.52
N LEU A 454 19.10 11.37 7.51
CA LEU A 454 19.13 12.82 7.67
C LEU A 454 20.34 13.41 6.96
N TYR A 455 20.15 14.53 6.28
CA TYR A 455 21.21 15.18 5.51
C TYR A 455 21.01 16.70 5.44
N ASP A 456 22.10 17.42 5.18
CA ASP A 456 22.13 18.87 5.01
C ASP A 456 22.72 19.28 3.65
N GLY A 457 21.94 20.06 2.91
CA GLY A 457 22.36 20.67 1.66
C GLY A 457 22.58 19.71 0.49
N ALA A 458 22.93 20.29 -0.66
CA ALA A 458 22.95 19.58 -1.94
C ALA A 458 24.03 18.48 -2.03
N LYS A 459 25.17 18.66 -1.35
CA LYS A 459 26.28 17.71 -1.41
C LYS A 459 25.94 16.39 -0.70
N GLU A 460 25.38 16.46 0.51
CA GLU A 460 24.95 15.27 1.21
C GLU A 460 23.75 14.62 0.51
N ARG A 461 22.83 15.43 -0.03
CA ARG A 461 21.72 14.94 -0.84
C ARG A 461 22.17 14.06 -2.01
N GLU A 462 23.25 14.43 -2.72
CA GLU A 462 23.81 13.63 -3.81
C GLU A 462 24.36 12.27 -3.32
N LEU A 463 25.06 12.26 -2.18
CA LEU A 463 25.59 11.05 -1.57
C LEU A 463 24.46 10.12 -1.10
N VAL A 464 23.43 10.69 -0.45
CA VAL A 464 22.22 9.98 -0.03
C VAL A 464 21.50 9.41 -1.24
N SER A 465 21.26 10.21 -2.27
CA SER A 465 20.61 9.76 -3.51
C SER A 465 21.34 8.56 -4.11
N LYS A 466 22.67 8.62 -4.24
CA LYS A 466 23.44 7.46 -4.72
C LYS A 466 23.22 6.21 -3.84
N CYS A 467 23.28 6.35 -2.52
CA CYS A 467 23.07 5.25 -1.58
C CYS A 467 21.67 4.62 -1.73
N VAL A 468 20.64 5.46 -1.84
CA VAL A 468 19.24 5.04 -2.01
C VAL A 468 19.04 4.34 -3.36
N HIS A 469 19.61 4.89 -4.45
CA HIS A 469 19.48 4.31 -5.79
C HIS A 469 20.19 2.97 -5.88
N ASP A 470 21.38 2.83 -5.28
CA ASP A 470 22.12 1.57 -5.19
C ASP A 470 21.30 0.51 -4.42
N MET A 471 20.59 0.90 -3.35
CA MET A 471 19.65 0.02 -2.64
C MET A 471 18.48 -0.42 -3.53
N VAL A 472 17.82 0.52 -4.21
CA VAL A 472 16.68 0.24 -5.10
C VAL A 472 17.09 -0.68 -6.25
N HIS A 473 18.22 -0.40 -6.89
CA HIS A 473 18.73 -1.23 -7.99
C HIS A 473 19.02 -2.66 -7.53
N ARG A 474 19.63 -2.84 -6.35
CA ARG A 474 19.84 -4.16 -5.77
C ARG A 474 18.52 -4.86 -5.46
N ALA A 475 17.52 -4.16 -4.90
CA ALA A 475 16.22 -4.77 -4.65
C ALA A 475 15.59 -5.32 -5.94
N ILE A 476 15.60 -4.54 -7.03
CA ILE A 476 15.09 -4.98 -8.34
C ILE A 476 15.91 -6.16 -8.90
N GLU A 477 17.24 -6.12 -8.80
CA GLU A 477 18.11 -7.23 -9.22
C GLU A 477 17.91 -8.51 -8.40
N MET A 478 17.35 -8.39 -7.20
CA MET A 478 16.94 -9.51 -6.35
C MET A 478 15.50 -9.98 -6.59
N GLU A 479 14.90 -9.62 -7.73
CA GLU A 479 13.48 -9.88 -8.07
C GLU A 479 12.50 -9.21 -7.10
N GLY A 480 12.94 -8.13 -6.46
CA GLY A 480 12.13 -7.26 -5.61
C GLY A 480 11.56 -6.05 -6.34
N THR A 481 11.20 -5.04 -5.57
CA THR A 481 10.55 -3.80 -6.03
C THR A 481 11.20 -2.56 -5.43
N CYS A 482 11.19 -1.46 -6.19
CA CYS A 482 11.60 -0.14 -5.77
C CYS A 482 10.67 0.50 -4.72
N THR A 483 9.51 -0.10 -4.45
CA THR A 483 8.57 0.35 -3.41
C THR A 483 7.78 -0.82 -2.84
N GLY A 484 7.88 -1.05 -1.53
CA GLY A 484 7.03 -2.02 -0.84
C GLY A 484 5.63 -1.48 -0.58
N GLU A 485 5.52 -0.23 -0.12
CA GLU A 485 4.22 0.33 0.29
C GLU A 485 4.00 1.83 0.04
N HIS A 486 5.06 2.60 -0.24
CA HIS A 486 4.92 4.05 -0.38
C HIS A 486 4.29 4.47 -1.71
N GLY A 487 4.46 3.68 -2.77
CA GLY A 487 4.06 4.03 -4.14
C GLY A 487 5.19 4.66 -4.94
N ILE A 488 4.89 5.09 -6.16
CA ILE A 488 5.87 5.66 -7.09
C ILE A 488 5.92 7.18 -6.99
N GLY A 489 4.75 7.81 -6.95
CA GLY A 489 4.60 9.25 -6.91
C GLY A 489 5.47 9.97 -7.94
N LEU A 490 6.19 10.99 -7.47
CA LEU A 490 7.22 11.69 -8.24
C LEU A 490 8.61 11.06 -8.03
N GLY A 491 8.85 10.46 -6.86
CA GLY A 491 10.18 10.10 -6.38
C GLY A 491 10.81 8.91 -7.09
N LYS A 492 10.01 7.95 -7.56
CA LYS A 492 10.51 6.64 -8.00
C LYS A 492 10.26 6.31 -9.47
N LYS A 493 9.77 7.27 -10.25
CA LYS A 493 9.39 7.07 -11.66
C LYS A 493 10.52 6.47 -12.50
N GLU A 494 11.76 6.88 -12.22
CA GLU A 494 12.95 6.44 -12.96
C GLU A 494 13.23 4.94 -12.86
N PHE A 495 12.78 4.28 -11.78
CA PHE A 495 13.02 2.86 -11.56
C PHE A 495 12.02 1.97 -12.30
N MET A 496 10.88 2.52 -12.72
CA MET A 496 9.79 1.76 -13.32
C MET A 496 10.19 1.02 -14.60
N VAL A 497 11.05 1.63 -15.42
CA VAL A 497 11.53 0.98 -16.64
C VAL A 497 12.34 -0.27 -16.31
N LYS A 498 13.20 -0.19 -15.28
CA LYS A 498 14.02 -1.32 -14.83
C LYS A 498 13.18 -2.41 -14.15
N GLU A 499 12.15 -2.02 -13.39
CA GLU A 499 11.31 -2.96 -12.64
C GLU A 499 10.27 -3.68 -13.50
N VAL A 500 9.44 -2.95 -14.25
CA VAL A 500 8.29 -3.53 -14.98
C VAL A 500 8.46 -3.54 -16.50
N GLY A 501 9.48 -2.86 -17.03
CA GLY A 501 9.77 -2.78 -18.45
C GLY A 501 8.87 -1.84 -19.25
N GLU A 502 9.36 -1.38 -20.41
CA GLU A 502 8.62 -0.46 -21.29
C GLU A 502 7.30 -1.03 -21.80
N GLY A 503 7.22 -2.34 -22.04
CA GLY A 503 5.99 -2.99 -22.51
C GLY A 503 4.84 -2.82 -21.50
N SER A 504 5.11 -3.03 -20.22
CA SER A 504 4.13 -2.84 -19.15
C SER A 504 3.76 -1.37 -18.99
N LEU A 505 4.75 -0.47 -19.02
CA LEU A 505 4.52 0.97 -18.95
C LEU A 505 3.68 1.49 -20.12
N ALA A 506 3.89 0.98 -21.33
CA ALA A 506 3.09 1.33 -22.49
C ALA A 506 1.60 0.96 -22.29
N VAL A 507 1.31 -0.19 -21.68
CA VAL A 507 -0.06 -0.57 -21.32
C VAL A 507 -0.64 0.37 -20.27
N MET A 508 0.12 0.71 -19.22
CA MET A 508 -0.32 1.67 -18.20
C MET A 508 -0.64 3.04 -18.81
N ARG A 509 0.21 3.56 -19.71
CA ARG A 509 -0.03 4.78 -20.49
C ARG A 509 -1.28 4.66 -21.36
N GLY A 510 -1.51 3.51 -21.98
CA GLY A 510 -2.72 3.23 -22.76
C GLY A 510 -4.01 3.34 -21.92
N ILE A 511 -3.99 2.78 -20.70
CA ILE A 511 -5.09 2.89 -19.74
C ILE A 511 -5.31 4.34 -19.31
N LYS A 512 -4.23 5.05 -18.96
CA LYS A 512 -4.25 6.47 -18.60
C LYS A 512 -4.90 7.32 -19.70
N ASN A 513 -4.44 7.16 -20.93
CA ASN A 513 -5.00 7.86 -22.10
C ASN A 513 -6.49 7.55 -22.34
N ALA A 514 -6.93 6.31 -22.07
CA ALA A 514 -8.32 5.92 -22.27
C ALA A 514 -9.28 6.52 -21.20
N LEU A 515 -8.81 6.68 -19.97
CA LEU A 515 -9.61 7.20 -18.85
C LEU A 515 -9.46 8.71 -18.64
N ASP A 516 -8.34 9.28 -19.07
CA ASP A 516 -7.98 10.67 -18.89
C ASP A 516 -7.16 11.18 -20.10
N PRO A 517 -7.84 11.46 -21.23
CA PRO A 517 -7.17 11.81 -22.49
C PRO A 517 -6.44 13.18 -22.45
N PHE A 518 -6.74 14.02 -21.45
CA PHE A 518 -6.07 15.30 -21.25
C PHE A 518 -5.00 15.25 -20.15
N TRP A 519 -4.77 14.08 -19.54
CA TRP A 519 -3.81 13.88 -18.46
C TRP A 519 -4.02 14.85 -17.29
N LEU A 520 -5.26 15.08 -16.88
CA LEU A 520 -5.61 16.00 -15.80
C LEU A 520 -5.50 15.38 -14.41
N MET A 521 -5.67 14.05 -14.28
CA MET A 521 -5.68 13.36 -13.00
C MET A 521 -4.25 13.09 -12.50
N ASN A 522 -3.87 13.79 -11.44
CA ASN A 522 -2.56 13.73 -10.79
C ASN A 522 -1.33 13.70 -11.74
N PRO A 523 -1.20 14.68 -12.65
CA PRO A 523 -0.19 14.62 -13.71
C PRO A 523 1.24 14.67 -13.21
N GLY A 524 2.11 14.03 -14.00
CA GLY A 524 3.53 13.84 -13.69
C GLY A 524 3.80 12.60 -12.83
N LYS A 525 2.77 11.83 -12.47
CA LYS A 525 2.85 10.55 -11.74
C LYS A 525 1.95 9.52 -12.43
N VAL A 526 2.24 8.22 -12.33
CA VAL A 526 3.52 7.60 -11.87
C VAL A 526 4.58 7.59 -12.97
N PHE A 527 4.28 8.19 -14.12
CA PHE A 527 5.14 8.39 -15.27
C PHE A 527 4.76 9.73 -15.92
N ASP A 528 5.60 10.20 -16.83
CA ASP A 528 5.35 11.46 -17.53
C ASP A 528 4.41 11.28 -18.74
N PRO A 529 3.65 12.33 -19.10
CA PRO A 529 2.74 12.33 -20.24
C PRO A 529 3.36 12.20 -21.63
#